data_AF-A0A4D4KWV4-F1
#
_entry.id   AF-A0A4D4KWV4-F1
#
_cell.length_a   1.000
_cell.length_b   1.000
_cell.length_c   1.000
_cell.angle_alpha   90.00
_cell.angle_beta   90.00
_cell.angle_gamma   90.00
#
_symmetry.space_group_name_H-M   'P 1'
#
loop_
_entity.id
_entity.type
_entity.pdbx_description
1 polymer ?
#
loop_
_entity_poly.entity_id
_entity_poly.type
_entity_poly.pdbx_seq_one_letter_code
_entity_poly.pdbx_strand_id
1 'polypeptide(L)'
;MGLSMHSNSHLGISLAAMTHLAAATPNLTYACDTHWPWKTEDVIVDGALTFVDGAVPVPGAPGLGVELEPDALARLHESYVRCGLRNRDDTGYMRRFDPSFQADLARW
;
A
#
# COMPACT_ATOMS: atom_id res chain seq x y z
N MET A 1 -11.28 -21.48 11.61
CA MET A 1 -10.97 -20.87 10.30
C MET A 1 -9.91 -19.80 10.53
N GLY A 2 -8.94 -19.67 9.62
CA GLY A 2 -7.90 -18.64 9.70
C GLY A 2 -8.27 -17.38 8.92
N LEU A 3 -7.83 -16.20 9.38
CA LEU A 3 -8.03 -14.92 8.69
C LEU A 3 -6.71 -14.14 8.69
N SER A 4 -6.37 -13.57 7.54
CA SER A 4 -5.31 -12.59 7.33
C SER A 4 -5.86 -11.38 6.56
N MET A 5 -5.01 -10.39 6.28
CA MET A 5 -5.33 -9.24 5.44
C MET A 5 -4.24 -9.05 4.38
N HIS A 6 -4.68 -8.91 3.14
CA HIS A 6 -3.81 -8.63 2.00
C HIS A 6 -3.88 -7.14 1.63
N SER A 7 -2.76 -6.61 1.15
CA SER A 7 -2.70 -5.31 0.48
C SER A 7 -1.79 -5.34 -0.74
N ASN A 8 -2.03 -4.43 -1.68
CA ASN A 8 -1.18 -4.16 -2.84
C ASN A 8 -0.31 -2.91 -2.58
N SER A 9 0.32 -2.33 -3.61
CA SER A 9 0.98 -1.03 -3.51
C SER A 9 0.03 0.03 -2.95
N HIS A 10 0.33 0.56 -1.77
CA HIS A 10 -0.52 1.47 -1.01
C HIS A 10 0.30 2.55 -0.29
N LEU A 11 -0.40 3.57 0.24
CA LEU A 11 0.20 4.68 1.01
C LEU A 11 -0.31 4.69 2.46
N GLY A 12 0.02 5.75 3.22
CA GLY A 12 -0.23 5.86 4.66
C GLY A 12 -1.70 5.79 5.06
N ILE A 13 -2.62 6.34 4.26
CA ILE A 13 -4.06 6.28 4.55
C ILE A 13 -4.55 4.83 4.61
N SER A 14 -4.17 4.01 3.62
CA SER A 14 -4.53 2.59 3.59
C SER A 14 -3.88 1.83 4.75
N LEU A 15 -2.61 2.13 5.08
CA LEU A 15 -1.95 1.47 6.20
C LEU A 15 -2.65 1.77 7.53
N ALA A 16 -3.00 3.04 7.79
CA ALA A 16 -3.72 3.42 8.99
C ALA A 16 -5.08 2.70 9.10
N ALA A 17 -5.84 2.66 7.99
CA ALA A 17 -7.12 1.96 7.94
C ALA A 17 -6.97 0.44 8.18
N MET A 18 -5.97 -0.19 7.56
CA MET A 18 -5.65 -1.60 7.76
C MET A 18 -5.26 -1.90 9.21
N THR A 19 -4.42 -1.05 9.82
CA THR A 19 -3.99 -1.20 11.21
C THR A 19 -5.19 -1.12 12.17
N HIS A 20 -6.08 -0.13 12.01
CA HIS A 20 -7.29 -0.02 12.81
C HIS A 20 -8.21 -1.23 12.64
N LEU A 21 -8.45 -1.67 11.40
CA LEU A 21 -9.30 -2.83 11.12
C LEU A 21 -8.72 -4.11 11.73
N ALA A 22 -7.40 -4.34 11.57
CA ALA A 22 -6.73 -5.50 12.12
C ALA A 22 -6.80 -5.51 13.66
N ALA A 23 -6.53 -4.38 14.30
CA ALA A 23 -6.61 -4.24 15.75
C ALA A 23 -8.02 -4.51 16.31
N ALA A 24 -9.06 -4.18 15.55
CA ALA A 24 -10.45 -4.38 15.93
C ALA A 24 -11.02 -5.75 15.55
N THR A 25 -10.24 -6.65 14.96
CA THR A 25 -10.71 -7.95 14.43
C THR A 25 -10.11 -9.13 15.21
N PRO A 26 -10.80 -9.69 16.22
CA PRO A 26 -10.22 -10.69 17.12
C PRO A 26 -9.71 -11.98 16.46
N ASN A 27 -10.29 -12.37 15.32
CA ASN A 27 -9.93 -13.60 14.61
C ASN A 27 -8.89 -13.39 13.50
N LEU A 28 -8.43 -12.16 13.26
CA LEU A 28 -7.31 -11.87 12.36
C LEU A 28 -6.01 -12.09 13.12
N THR A 29 -5.45 -13.29 13.00
CA THR A 29 -4.34 -13.78 13.83
C THR A 29 -3.07 -14.07 13.03
N TYR A 30 -3.15 -14.11 11.70
CA TYR A 30 -1.97 -14.11 10.84
C TYR A 30 -1.48 -12.68 10.60
N ALA A 31 -0.18 -12.54 10.34
CA ALA A 31 0.41 -11.25 9.96
C ALA A 31 -0.24 -10.71 8.68
N CYS A 32 -0.48 -9.40 8.64
CA CYS A 32 -1.01 -8.71 7.46
C CYS A 32 0.11 -8.48 6.44
N ASP A 33 -0.23 -8.63 5.16
CA ASP A 33 0.69 -8.28 4.08
C ASP A 33 0.75 -6.75 3.92
N THR A 34 1.95 -6.22 3.67
CA THR A 34 2.14 -4.82 3.30
C THR A 34 3.24 -4.65 2.27
N HIS A 35 3.04 -3.71 1.35
CA HIS A 35 4.06 -3.28 0.39
C HIS A 35 4.89 -2.09 0.90
N TRP A 36 4.74 -1.72 2.18
CA TRP A 36 5.42 -0.57 2.78
C TRP A 36 6.93 -0.49 2.50
N PRO A 37 7.71 -1.59 2.53
CA PRO A 37 9.15 -1.53 2.26
C PRO A 37 9.52 -1.12 0.83
N TRP A 38 8.57 -1.21 -0.12
CA TRP A 38 8.83 -0.93 -1.54
C TRP A 38 8.55 0.53 -1.94
N LYS A 39 7.90 1.31 -1.08
CA LYS A 39 7.61 2.73 -1.37
C LYS A 39 8.66 3.65 -0.77
N THR A 40 8.85 4.81 -1.38
CA THR A 40 9.74 5.87 -0.88
C THR A 40 9.01 7.20 -0.64
N GLU A 41 7.73 7.27 -0.97
CA GLU A 41 6.92 8.49 -0.93
C GLU A 41 5.62 8.24 -0.14
N ASP A 42 4.96 9.31 0.31
CA ASP A 42 3.63 9.25 0.95
C ASP A 42 2.86 10.57 0.73
N VAL A 43 1.60 10.58 1.12
CA VAL A 43 0.69 11.75 1.10
C VAL A 43 0.28 12.22 2.49
N ILE A 44 0.77 11.56 3.55
CA ILE A 44 0.48 11.93 4.95
C ILE A 44 1.68 12.59 5.61
N VAL A 45 1.44 13.34 6.68
CA VAL A 45 2.50 13.88 7.54
C VAL A 45 3.28 12.73 8.20
N ASP A 46 4.61 12.85 8.22
CA ASP A 46 5.50 11.85 8.81
C ASP A 46 5.27 11.68 10.31
N GLY A 47 5.57 10.47 10.81
CA GLY A 47 5.60 10.15 12.25
C GLY A 47 4.31 9.53 12.80
N ALA A 48 3.20 9.59 12.08
CA ALA A 48 1.94 8.95 12.52
C ALA A 48 1.97 7.41 12.43
N LEU A 49 2.79 6.86 11.53
CA LEU A 49 2.91 5.43 11.29
C LEU A 49 4.38 5.00 11.35
N THR A 50 4.71 4.14 12.30
CA THR A 50 6.07 3.60 12.50
C THR A 50 6.01 2.09 12.62
N PHE A 51 7.00 1.41 12.05
CA PHE A 51 7.19 -0.02 12.25
C PHE A 51 8.09 -0.27 13.45
N VAL A 52 7.64 -1.13 14.37
CA VAL A 52 8.38 -1.58 15.55
C VAL A 52 8.19 -3.10 15.66
N ASP A 53 9.30 -3.85 15.68
CA ASP A 53 9.30 -5.32 15.78
C ASP A 53 8.38 -6.04 14.78
N GLY A 54 8.28 -5.50 13.55
CA GLY A 54 7.44 -6.05 12.49
C GLY A 54 5.94 -5.69 12.59
N ALA A 55 5.55 -4.82 13.51
CA ALA A 55 4.18 -4.37 13.70
C ALA A 55 4.05 -2.83 13.59
N VAL A 56 2.83 -2.37 13.36
CA VAL A 56 2.47 -0.94 13.39
C VAL A 56 1.58 -0.70 14.62
N PRO A 57 2.03 0.09 15.61
CA PRO A 57 1.17 0.50 16.72
C PRO A 57 -0.07 1.22 16.20
N VAL A 58 -1.22 0.94 16.81
CA VAL A 58 -2.48 1.61 16.42
C VAL A 58 -2.36 3.11 16.71
N PRO A 59 -2.61 3.99 15.74
CA PRO A 59 -2.59 5.43 15.97
C PRO A 59 -3.58 5.83 17.07
N GLY A 60 -3.11 6.62 18.05
CA GLY A 60 -3.92 7.03 19.21
C GLY A 60 -4.72 8.33 19.01
N ALA A 61 -4.43 9.09 17.94
CA ALA A 61 -5.17 10.31 17.61
C ALA A 61 -6.56 9.99 17.02
N PRO A 62 -7.54 10.90 17.09
CA PRO A 62 -8.89 10.67 16.58
C PRO A 62 -8.94 10.30 15.09
N GLY A 63 -9.98 9.56 14.70
CA GLY A 63 -10.14 9.08 13.33
C GLY A 63 -9.08 8.05 12.96
N LEU A 64 -8.48 8.19 11.77
CA LEU A 64 -7.38 7.31 11.35
C LEU A 64 -6.06 7.65 12.06
N GLY A 65 -5.97 8.80 12.73
CA GLY A 65 -4.75 9.28 13.39
C GLY A 65 -3.63 9.70 12.41
N VAL A 66 -3.99 10.02 11.16
CA VAL A 66 -3.08 10.56 10.13
C VAL A 66 -3.67 11.86 9.57
N GLU A 67 -2.78 12.76 9.15
CA GLU A 67 -3.13 14.01 8.50
C GLU A 67 -2.52 14.06 7.10
N LEU A 68 -3.23 14.67 6.15
CA LEU A 68 -2.76 14.82 4.78
C LEU A 68 -1.66 15.89 4.70
N GLU A 69 -0.58 15.62 3.96
CA GLU A 69 0.42 16.61 3.55
C GLU A 69 -0.01 17.14 2.15
N PRO A 70 -0.53 18.37 2.03
CA PRO A 70 -1.08 18.89 0.78
C PRO A 70 -0.07 19.07 -0.36
N ASP A 71 1.16 19.48 -0.07
CA ASP A 71 2.24 19.62 -1.04
C ASP A 71 2.72 18.24 -1.51
N ALA A 72 2.80 17.23 -0.64
CA ALA A 72 3.12 15.86 -1.01
C ALA A 72 2.05 15.27 -1.92
N LEU A 73 0.78 15.50 -1.59
CA LEU A 73 -0.34 15.12 -2.45
C LEU A 73 -0.23 15.80 -3.82
N ALA A 74 0.04 17.12 -3.86
CA ALA A 74 0.20 17.85 -5.12
C ALA A 74 1.38 17.30 -5.95
N ARG A 75 2.53 17.02 -5.34
CA ARG A 75 3.70 16.42 -6.00
C ARG A 75 3.37 15.05 -6.62
N LEU A 76 2.71 14.18 -5.87
CA LEU A 76 2.34 12.84 -6.36
C LEU A 76 1.22 12.90 -7.41
N HIS A 77 0.31 13.86 -7.31
CA HIS A 77 -0.66 14.14 -8.37
C HIS A 77 0.02 14.59 -9.67
N GLU A 78 0.99 15.50 -9.60
CA GLU A 78 1.73 15.91 -10.78
C GLU A 78 2.51 14.74 -11.41
N SER A 79 3.12 13.88 -10.58
CA SER A 79 3.74 12.63 -11.05
C SER A 79 2.74 11.72 -11.77
N TYR A 80 1.51 11.57 -11.28
CA TYR A 80 0.44 10.83 -11.97
C TYR A 80 0.05 11.46 -13.32
N VAL A 81 -0.02 12.79 -13.40
CA VAL A 81 -0.31 13.48 -14.66
C VAL A 81 0.84 13.25 -15.65
N ARG A 82 2.08 13.47 -15.22
CA ARG A 82 3.30 13.41 -16.04
C ARG A 82 3.67 11.99 -16.50
N CYS A 83 3.43 10.96 -15.68
CA CYS A 83 3.80 9.60 -16.04
C CYS A 83 2.93 9.00 -17.16
N GLY A 84 1.74 9.58 -17.41
CA GLY A 84 0.84 9.14 -18.47
C GLY A 84 0.18 7.77 -18.26
N LEU A 85 0.47 7.08 -17.15
CA LEU A 85 -0.14 5.80 -16.82
C LEU A 85 -1.60 6.01 -16.37
N ARG A 86 -2.51 5.19 -16.91
CA ARG A 86 -3.94 5.24 -16.60
C ARG A 86 -4.50 3.94 -16.07
N ASN A 87 -3.82 2.83 -16.34
CA ASN A 87 -4.14 1.50 -15.82
C ASN A 87 -2.84 0.80 -15.44
N ARG A 88 -2.92 -0.11 -14.47
CA ARG A 88 -1.86 -1.07 -14.19
C ARG A 88 -1.90 -2.16 -15.26
N ASP A 89 -0.78 -2.37 -15.96
CA ASP A 89 -0.63 -3.43 -16.96
C ASP A 89 0.79 -4.01 -16.92
N ASP A 90 1.03 -4.87 -15.92
CA ASP A 90 2.32 -5.53 -15.71
C ASP A 90 2.69 -6.41 -16.92
N THR A 91 1.70 -7.02 -17.57
CA THR A 91 1.88 -7.88 -18.76
C THR A 91 2.31 -7.07 -19.98
N GLY A 92 1.61 -5.96 -20.25
CA GLY A 92 1.98 -5.03 -21.32
C GLY A 92 3.36 -4.42 -21.09
N TYR A 93 3.70 -4.10 -19.83
CA TYR A 93 5.04 -3.65 -19.47
C TYR A 93 6.10 -4.74 -19.74
N MET A 94 5.86 -5.99 -19.34
CA MET A 94 6.75 -7.12 -19.62
C MET A 94 6.98 -7.33 -21.11
N ARG A 95 5.91 -7.21 -21.93
CA ARG A 95 5.98 -7.39 -23.39
C ARG A 95 6.86 -6.38 -24.11
N ARG A 96 7.23 -5.28 -23.47
CA ARG A 96 8.24 -4.35 -24.00
C ARG A 96 9.64 -4.94 -24.02
N PHE A 97 9.91 -5.93 -23.17
CA PHE A 97 11.19 -6.62 -23.04
C PHE A 97 11.15 -8.01 -23.67
N ASP A 98 10.02 -8.71 -23.55
CA ASP A 98 9.75 -9.99 -24.22
C ASP A 98 8.38 -9.96 -24.91
N PRO A 99 8.32 -9.64 -26.22
CA PRO A 99 7.07 -9.57 -26.96
C PRO A 99 6.28 -10.88 -27.02
N SER A 100 6.93 -12.03 -26.78
CA SER A 100 6.29 -13.35 -26.79
C SER A 100 5.59 -13.69 -25.47
N PHE A 101 5.88 -12.94 -24.40
CA PHE A 101 5.37 -13.20 -23.06
C PHE A 101 3.84 -13.29 -23.01
N GLN A 102 3.34 -14.37 -22.43
CA GLN A 102 1.92 -14.58 -22.13
C GLN A 102 1.70 -14.62 -20.62
N ALA A 103 0.60 -14.07 -20.14
CA ALA A 103 0.24 -14.11 -18.72
C ALA A 103 -0.55 -15.39 -18.39
N ASP A 104 0.01 -16.56 -18.74
CA ASP A 104 -0.66 -17.82 -18.44
C ASP A 104 -0.66 -18.08 -16.94
N LEU A 105 -1.82 -18.44 -16.41
CA LEU A 105 -1.96 -18.90 -15.03
C LEU A 105 -1.47 -20.35 -14.94
N ALA A 106 -0.88 -20.73 -13.80
CA ALA A 106 -0.28 -22.06 -13.55
C ALA A 106 0.84 -22.42 -14.55
N ARG A 107 1.98 -21.74 -14.43
CA ARG A 107 3.19 -21.94 -15.26
C ARG A 107 4.19 -22.93 -14.68
N TRP A 108 3.74 -23.79 -13.77
CA TRP A 108 4.52 -24.79 -13.07
C TRP A 108 4.01 -26.18 -13.42
#